data_AF-A0AAE4FBR9-F1
#
_entry.id   AF-A0AAE4FBR9-F1
#
_cell.length_a   1.000
_cell.length_b   1.000
_cell.length_c   1.000
_cell.angle_alpha   90.00
_cell.angle_beta   90.00
_cell.angle_gamma   90.00
#
_symmetry.space_group_name_H-M   'P 1'
#
loop_
_entity.id
_entity.type
_entity.pdbx_description
1 polymer ?
#
loop_
_entity_poly.entity_id
_entity_poly.type
_entity_poly.pdbx_seq_one_letter_code
_entity_poly.pdbx_strand_id
1 'polypeptide(L)'
;MNEKNLISLLIMLPFSYANADDNSNYYYARTLVDLSEYKKVTEDEIPVLVPETSTKLYFVENNYQPLITSEIKNEYDRSAGISEVIQTYNYLNDKINHTLNSVTEIQSNSPVYNQSLSQTIDEFNSDMKNIQDANEKQDTKLEKLGAAALSAEVKINEINETISPVFNEISQLKQDADSIKIQSESVILSVGELHTDISAVQTVNKEQDDQLEELHSQNKNIRNNINSLIERAIPADNAIYQLKQDSKKNEQEINNLESAIELTDEVNFSQGNEIQQQGKMISELKADSDKLTTDLKDVRKKSNTTTNVANANRRDIDKHATKIDKNTLDILKNRQDLRSLENDLRETNERLDNGLAASAALNGLFQPYGVGKLNITAAMGGYQSTQAVAVGTGYRFNENIAVKTGVAYTGSNDVMYNMAFNLEW
;
A
#
# COMPACT_ATOMS: atom_id res chain seq x y z
N MET A 1 47.65 -77.50 -78.31
CA MET A 1 48.21 -78.80 -78.75
C MET A 1 49.70 -78.59 -78.98
N ASN A 2 50.56 -79.54 -78.64
CA ASN A 2 52.00 -79.33 -78.47
C ASN A 2 52.84 -80.08 -79.53
N GLU A 3 54.15 -79.75 -79.60
CA GLU A 3 55.26 -80.56 -80.19
C GLU A 3 55.28 -80.72 -81.73
N LYS A 4 56.40 -80.95 -82.46
CA LYS A 4 57.89 -80.86 -82.24
C LYS A 4 58.63 -80.94 -83.62
N ASN A 5 59.93 -80.59 -83.68
CA ASN A 5 61.02 -81.03 -84.63
C ASN A 5 62.15 -79.94 -84.76
N LEU A 6 63.42 -80.27 -85.18
CA LEU A 6 64.62 -79.43 -84.84
C LEU A 6 65.72 -78.96 -85.87
N ILE A 7 66.12 -79.58 -87.01
CA ILE A 7 67.39 -79.23 -87.76
C ILE A 7 67.40 -79.25 -89.33
N SER A 8 68.25 -78.44 -89.99
CA SER A 8 68.90 -78.71 -91.31
C SER A 8 69.96 -77.62 -91.64
N LEU A 9 70.65 -77.70 -92.79
CA LEU A 9 71.92 -76.99 -93.02
C LEU A 9 71.83 -75.57 -93.64
N LEU A 10 72.67 -74.68 -93.10
CA LEU A 10 73.28 -73.44 -93.65
C LEU A 10 73.35 -73.39 -95.22
N ILE A 11 73.18 -72.26 -95.92
CA ILE A 11 73.52 -70.84 -95.60
C ILE A 11 72.43 -69.86 -96.10
N MET A 12 71.93 -69.05 -95.15
CA MET A 12 71.69 -67.58 -95.15
C MET A 12 71.16 -66.81 -96.40
N LEU A 13 70.31 -65.78 -96.26
CA LEU A 13 69.56 -65.28 -95.09
C LEU A 13 68.19 -64.64 -95.42
N PRO A 14 67.22 -65.35 -96.06
CA PRO A 14 65.85 -64.86 -96.22
C PRO A 14 64.83 -65.61 -95.32
N PHE A 15 63.56 -65.19 -95.43
CA PHE A 15 62.31 -65.95 -95.26
C PHE A 15 62.32 -67.42 -94.75
N SER A 16 61.40 -67.68 -93.80
CA SER A 16 60.52 -68.87 -93.72
C SER A 16 61.01 -70.24 -93.18
N TYR A 17 60.14 -70.83 -92.32
CA TYR A 17 59.82 -72.27 -92.15
C TYR A 17 60.87 -73.33 -91.68
N ALA A 18 60.71 -73.77 -90.42
CA ALA A 18 60.56 -75.16 -89.91
C ALA A 18 61.64 -76.29 -90.04
N ASN A 19 61.69 -77.15 -88.99
CA ASN A 19 62.09 -78.60 -88.98
C ASN A 19 63.57 -78.97 -89.28
N ALA A 20 64.06 -80.23 -89.20
CA ALA A 20 63.75 -81.46 -88.40
C ALA A 20 65.04 -82.28 -88.04
N ASP A 21 65.09 -82.89 -86.85
CA ASP A 21 66.22 -83.22 -85.94
C ASP A 21 67.60 -83.80 -86.39
N ASP A 22 68.60 -83.59 -85.51
CA ASP A 22 69.55 -84.59 -84.93
C ASP A 22 71.09 -84.54 -85.18
N ASN A 23 71.78 -85.31 -84.32
CA ASN A 23 73.17 -85.44 -83.87
C ASN A 23 74.35 -85.66 -84.87
N SER A 24 75.45 -84.92 -84.62
CA SER A 24 76.82 -85.38 -84.29
C SER A 24 77.65 -86.39 -85.16
N ASN A 25 78.92 -85.98 -85.40
CA ASN A 25 80.17 -86.77 -85.39
C ASN A 25 80.66 -87.60 -86.62
N TYR A 26 82.01 -87.73 -86.66
CA TYR A 26 82.90 -88.72 -87.33
C TYR A 26 83.53 -88.46 -88.73
N TYR A 27 84.72 -87.82 -88.69
CA TYR A 27 85.99 -88.02 -89.44
C TYR A 27 86.02 -88.70 -90.85
N TYR A 28 86.59 -87.96 -91.83
CA TYR A 28 87.54 -88.30 -92.95
C TYR A 28 87.46 -89.68 -93.69
N ALA A 29 87.82 -89.83 -94.98
CA ALA A 29 88.79 -89.07 -95.79
C ALA A 29 88.63 -89.26 -97.33
N ARG A 30 89.22 -88.30 -98.08
CA ARG A 30 89.93 -88.46 -99.37
C ARG A 30 89.18 -88.87 -100.67
N THR A 31 89.55 -88.20 -101.76
CA THR A 31 89.65 -88.83 -103.09
C THR A 31 90.73 -89.92 -103.10
N LEU A 32 90.53 -90.96 -103.91
CA LEU A 32 91.61 -91.80 -104.42
C LEU A 32 91.66 -91.67 -105.96
N VAL A 33 92.77 -91.36 -106.64
CA VAL A 33 94.05 -90.73 -106.23
C VAL A 33 94.67 -91.26 -104.93
N ASP A 34 94.84 -92.59 -104.85
CA ASP A 34 95.86 -93.14 -103.95
C ASP A 34 97.21 -92.52 -104.41
N LEU A 35 98.09 -92.00 -103.54
CA LEU A 35 98.24 -92.25 -102.11
C LEU A 35 98.34 -90.95 -101.29
N SER A 36 98.26 -91.09 -99.95
CA SER A 36 98.92 -90.26 -98.90
C SER A 36 98.77 -88.71 -98.89
N GLU A 37 98.34 -88.16 -97.75
CA GLU A 37 98.95 -86.93 -97.13
C GLU A 37 98.65 -85.56 -97.81
N TYR A 38 98.87 -84.34 -97.24
CA TYR A 38 99.17 -83.80 -95.88
C TYR A 38 98.52 -82.37 -95.73
N LYS A 39 98.25 -81.70 -94.59
CA LYS A 39 98.54 -81.79 -93.11
C LYS A 39 99.61 -80.82 -92.57
N LYS A 40 99.18 -79.85 -91.73
CA LYS A 40 99.87 -79.02 -90.68
C LYS A 40 101.18 -78.25 -90.99
N VAL A 41 101.25 -77.00 -90.47
CA VAL A 41 102.24 -76.43 -89.49
C VAL A 41 101.70 -75.01 -89.03
N THR A 42 102.46 -74.13 -88.35
CA THR A 42 101.97 -73.15 -87.33
C THR A 42 102.56 -71.72 -87.36
N GLU A 43 101.86 -70.80 -86.67
CA GLU A 43 102.29 -69.56 -85.95
C GLU A 43 102.52 -68.18 -86.64
N ASP A 44 101.94 -67.16 -85.98
CA ASP A 44 102.12 -65.69 -85.82
C ASP A 44 102.96 -64.79 -86.77
N GLU A 45 102.45 -63.58 -87.06
CA GLU A 45 103.07 -62.25 -86.74
C GLU A 45 102.26 -61.03 -87.26
N ILE A 46 102.61 -59.81 -86.80
CA ILE A 46 102.15 -58.50 -87.31
C ILE A 46 103.06 -58.04 -88.45
N PRO A 47 102.52 -57.49 -89.57
CA PRO A 47 103.11 -56.21 -90.02
C PRO A 47 102.12 -55.20 -90.64
N VAL A 48 102.43 -53.92 -90.39
CA VAL A 48 102.05 -52.79 -91.24
C VAL A 48 103.01 -52.72 -92.44
N LEU A 49 102.53 -52.16 -93.56
CA LEU A 49 103.20 -52.06 -94.87
C LEU A 49 104.73 -51.78 -94.86
N VAL A 50 105.49 -52.74 -95.36
CA VAL A 50 106.72 -52.55 -96.17
C VAL A 50 106.66 -53.57 -97.32
N PRO A 51 106.94 -53.19 -98.58
CA PRO A 51 106.76 -54.10 -99.73
C PRO A 51 108.04 -54.86 -100.08
N GLU A 52 107.91 -56.07 -100.66
CA GLU A 52 108.71 -56.41 -101.85
C GLU A 52 108.19 -57.61 -102.66
N THR A 53 108.83 -57.81 -103.82
CA THR A 53 108.37 -58.58 -104.97
C THR A 53 108.71 -60.07 -104.98
N SER A 54 108.02 -60.80 -105.87
CA SER A 54 108.57 -61.77 -106.83
C SER A 54 108.34 -63.28 -106.61
N THR A 55 108.06 -63.92 -107.74
CA THR A 55 107.87 -65.36 -107.93
C THR A 55 109.18 -66.14 -107.86
N LYS A 56 109.16 -67.30 -107.18
CA LYS A 56 109.96 -68.49 -107.55
C LYS A 56 109.03 -69.70 -107.48
N LEU A 57 108.52 -70.22 -108.61
CA LEU A 57 109.22 -71.10 -109.55
C LEU A 57 109.99 -72.23 -108.84
N TYR A 58 109.33 -73.39 -108.75
CA TYR A 58 109.99 -74.69 -108.59
C TYR A 58 110.03 -75.40 -109.94
N PHE A 59 111.22 -75.56 -110.49
CA PHE A 59 111.49 -76.55 -111.53
C PHE A 59 112.11 -77.79 -110.91
N VAL A 60 111.54 -78.97 -111.16
CA VAL A 60 112.30 -80.21 -111.31
C VAL A 60 111.64 -80.99 -112.45
N GLU A 61 112.36 -81.16 -113.56
CA GLU A 61 111.97 -82.07 -114.64
C GLU A 61 113.01 -83.19 -114.72
N ASN A 62 112.57 -84.40 -115.03
CA ASN A 62 113.35 -85.62 -114.77
C ASN A 62 114.14 -86.11 -116.00
N ASN A 63 115.28 -86.73 -115.70
CA ASN A 63 116.08 -87.68 -116.49
C ASN A 63 115.66 -88.01 -117.93
N TYR A 64 116.64 -88.00 -118.83
CA TYR A 64 116.70 -88.87 -120.01
C TYR A 64 118.08 -89.51 -120.17
N GLN A 65 118.12 -90.66 -120.86
CA GLN A 65 119.23 -91.52 -121.34
C GLN A 65 118.86 -93.00 -121.04
N PRO A 66 119.26 -94.03 -121.84
CA PRO A 66 120.02 -93.99 -123.11
C PRO A 66 119.60 -95.06 -124.19
N LEU A 67 120.40 -95.21 -125.27
CA LEU A 67 120.66 -96.44 -126.09
C LEU A 67 119.49 -97.05 -126.96
N ILE A 68 119.69 -97.89 -128.02
CA ILE A 68 120.75 -98.03 -129.08
C ILE A 68 120.38 -99.07 -130.21
N THR A 69 120.87 -98.83 -131.45
CA THR A 69 121.10 -99.75 -132.63
C THR A 69 119.97 -100.73 -133.08
N SER A 70 120.08 -101.65 -134.09
CA SER A 70 121.21 -102.25 -134.88
C SER A 70 120.74 -103.06 -136.14
N GLU A 71 121.69 -103.43 -137.03
CA GLU A 71 121.72 -104.68 -137.86
C GLU A 71 120.72 -104.87 -139.05
N ILE A 72 120.98 -105.48 -140.25
CA ILE A 72 122.18 -105.86 -141.07
C ILE A 72 121.80 -105.93 -142.58
N LYS A 73 122.67 -105.51 -143.54
CA LYS A 73 123.13 -106.23 -144.79
C LYS A 73 123.39 -105.39 -146.07
N ASN A 74 124.55 -105.66 -146.68
CA ASN A 74 124.93 -105.76 -148.11
C ASN A 74 124.62 -104.65 -149.14
N GLU A 75 125.30 -104.75 -150.29
CA GLU A 75 125.19 -103.87 -151.47
C GLU A 75 124.38 -104.58 -152.57
N TYR A 76 123.55 -103.90 -153.36
CA TYR A 76 123.54 -102.47 -153.74
C TYR A 76 122.48 -101.61 -152.99
N ASP A 77 121.84 -102.15 -151.96
CA ASP A 77 120.41 -101.92 -151.69
C ASP A 77 120.06 -100.69 -150.81
N ARG A 78 120.61 -99.52 -151.15
CA ARG A 78 120.71 -98.36 -150.23
C ARG A 78 119.50 -97.40 -150.16
N SER A 79 118.35 -97.69 -150.77
CA SER A 79 117.24 -96.72 -150.87
C SER A 79 116.33 -96.58 -149.64
N ALA A 80 116.44 -97.47 -148.63
CA ALA A 80 115.51 -97.50 -147.50
C ALA A 80 115.87 -96.56 -146.34
N GLY A 81 117.14 -96.53 -145.92
CA GLY A 81 117.59 -95.88 -144.67
C GLY A 81 117.46 -94.35 -144.60
N ILE A 82 117.10 -93.69 -145.71
CA ILE A 82 116.83 -92.23 -145.73
C ILE A 82 115.43 -91.92 -145.17
N SER A 83 114.51 -92.89 -145.19
CA SER A 83 113.12 -92.72 -144.71
C SER A 83 113.07 -92.38 -143.21
N GLU A 84 113.85 -93.09 -142.39
CA GLU A 84 113.87 -92.90 -140.93
C GLU A 84 114.51 -91.55 -140.53
N VAL A 85 115.50 -91.07 -141.28
CA VAL A 85 116.15 -89.78 -141.04
C VAL A 85 115.19 -88.62 -141.33
N ILE A 86 114.40 -88.70 -142.41
CA ILE A 86 113.40 -87.68 -142.76
C ILE A 86 112.25 -87.65 -141.72
N GLN A 87 111.78 -88.82 -141.26
CA GLN A 87 110.77 -88.85 -140.18
C GLN A 87 111.30 -88.27 -138.86
N THR A 88 112.56 -88.56 -138.51
CA THR A 88 113.20 -87.99 -137.30
C THR A 88 113.34 -86.47 -137.38
N TYR A 89 113.66 -85.91 -138.55
CA TYR A 89 113.75 -84.47 -138.77
C TYR A 89 112.38 -83.77 -138.57
N ASN A 90 111.32 -84.33 -139.16
CA ASN A 90 109.96 -83.78 -139.02
C ASN A 90 109.48 -83.80 -137.56
N TYR A 91 109.75 -84.89 -136.82
CA TYR A 91 109.35 -85.01 -135.40
C TYR A 91 109.98 -83.95 -134.49
N LEU A 92 111.25 -83.57 -134.72
CA LEU A 92 111.86 -82.46 -133.97
C LEU A 92 111.26 -81.10 -134.35
N ASN A 93 111.03 -80.86 -135.64
CA ASN A 93 110.54 -79.58 -136.14
C ASN A 93 109.14 -79.25 -135.59
N ASP A 94 108.22 -80.21 -135.57
CA ASP A 94 106.88 -80.01 -135.01
C ASP A 94 106.91 -79.73 -133.50
N LYS A 95 107.81 -80.37 -132.76
CA LYS A 95 107.95 -80.19 -131.31
C LYS A 95 108.50 -78.80 -130.94
N ILE A 96 109.40 -78.25 -131.77
CA ILE A 96 109.90 -76.87 -131.65
C ILE A 96 108.77 -75.87 -131.92
N ASN A 97 108.01 -76.05 -133.01
CA ASN A 97 106.88 -75.18 -133.34
C ASN A 97 105.78 -75.20 -132.24
N HIS A 98 105.50 -76.36 -131.65
CA HIS A 98 104.54 -76.46 -130.55
C HIS A 98 104.99 -75.70 -129.29
N THR A 99 106.29 -75.67 -129.01
CA THR A 99 106.85 -74.93 -127.86
C THR A 99 106.86 -73.41 -128.10
N LEU A 100 107.03 -72.96 -129.35
CA LEU A 100 106.99 -71.55 -129.70
C LEU A 100 105.58 -70.94 -129.55
N ASN A 101 104.54 -71.71 -129.86
CA ASN A 101 103.15 -71.28 -129.69
C ASN A 101 102.76 -71.09 -128.21
N SER A 102 103.13 -72.00 -127.31
CA SER A 102 102.73 -71.91 -125.89
C SER A 102 103.42 -70.76 -125.14
N VAL A 103 104.59 -70.30 -125.58
CA VAL A 103 105.20 -69.05 -125.07
C VAL A 103 104.42 -67.80 -125.49
N THR A 104 103.75 -67.85 -126.66
CA THR A 104 103.00 -66.71 -127.21
C THR A 104 101.70 -66.45 -126.44
N GLU A 105 100.97 -67.50 -126.05
CA GLU A 105 99.71 -67.36 -125.28
C GLU A 105 99.91 -66.73 -123.88
N ILE A 106 101.08 -66.92 -123.27
CA ILE A 106 101.42 -66.34 -121.96
C ILE A 106 101.60 -64.82 -122.07
N GLN A 107 102.17 -64.31 -123.17
CA GLN A 107 102.38 -62.87 -123.35
C GLN A 107 101.07 -62.11 -123.61
N SER A 108 100.06 -62.73 -124.22
CA SER A 108 98.77 -62.09 -124.51
C SER A 108 97.89 -61.82 -123.28
N ASN A 109 98.04 -62.59 -122.19
CA ASN A 109 97.11 -62.53 -121.04
C ASN A 109 97.53 -61.55 -119.91
N SER A 110 98.75 -61.02 -119.95
CA SER A 110 99.26 -60.11 -118.90
C SER A 110 98.45 -58.80 -118.72
N PRO A 111 97.91 -58.12 -119.76
CA PRO A 111 97.21 -56.85 -119.59
C PRO A 111 95.91 -56.95 -118.75
N VAL A 112 95.19 -58.07 -118.86
CA VAL A 112 93.84 -58.23 -118.28
C VAL A 112 93.87 -58.25 -116.75
N TYR A 113 94.88 -58.88 -116.15
CA TYR A 113 95.01 -58.98 -114.69
C TYR A 113 95.28 -57.63 -114.02
N ASN A 114 96.10 -56.77 -114.66
CA ASN A 114 96.43 -55.45 -114.11
C ASN A 114 95.25 -54.48 -114.12
N GLN A 115 94.33 -54.61 -115.08
CA GLN A 115 93.15 -53.75 -115.16
C GLN A 115 92.13 -54.06 -114.04
N SER A 116 91.92 -55.35 -113.74
CA SER A 116 91.06 -55.80 -112.63
C SER A 116 91.54 -55.24 -111.28
N LEU A 117 92.85 -55.35 -111.00
CA LEU A 117 93.42 -54.92 -109.73
C LEU A 117 93.30 -53.41 -109.48
N SER A 118 93.33 -52.60 -110.55
CA SER A 118 93.13 -51.14 -110.45
C SER A 118 91.71 -50.79 -110.03
N GLN A 119 90.69 -51.45 -110.59
CA GLN A 119 89.29 -51.19 -110.25
C GLN A 119 89.01 -51.48 -108.77
N THR A 120 89.53 -52.59 -108.23
CA THR A 120 89.36 -52.95 -106.81
C THR A 120 89.98 -51.91 -105.87
N ILE A 121 91.08 -51.26 -106.26
CA ILE A 121 91.74 -50.20 -105.48
C ILE A 121 90.91 -48.91 -105.53
N ASP A 122 90.35 -48.54 -106.68
CA ASP A 122 89.50 -47.35 -106.82
C ASP A 122 88.19 -47.50 -106.02
N GLU A 123 87.57 -48.69 -106.03
CA GLU A 123 86.39 -49.02 -105.21
C GLU A 123 86.70 -48.94 -103.70
N PHE A 124 87.81 -49.52 -103.24
CA PHE A 124 88.23 -49.45 -101.83
C PHE A 124 88.48 -48.00 -101.36
N ASN A 125 89.11 -47.17 -102.19
CA ASN A 125 89.32 -45.75 -101.88
C ASN A 125 88.01 -44.95 -101.84
N SER A 126 87.04 -45.29 -102.69
CA SER A 126 85.69 -44.73 -102.64
C SER A 126 85.00 -45.05 -101.31
N ASP A 127 85.02 -46.30 -100.88
CA ASP A 127 84.36 -46.72 -99.63
C ASP A 127 85.04 -46.17 -98.37
N MET A 128 86.37 -46.12 -98.33
CA MET A 128 87.10 -45.43 -97.26
C MET A 128 86.69 -43.96 -97.14
N LYS A 129 86.47 -43.27 -98.27
CA LYS A 129 85.97 -41.90 -98.26
C LYS A 129 84.52 -41.81 -97.78
N ASN A 130 83.64 -42.70 -98.24
CA ASN A 130 82.24 -42.78 -97.78
C ASN A 130 82.13 -42.97 -96.25
N ILE A 131 83.04 -43.76 -95.65
CA ILE A 131 83.13 -43.97 -94.20
C ILE A 131 83.60 -42.71 -93.47
N GLN A 132 84.62 -42.01 -93.99
CA GLN A 132 85.09 -40.74 -93.40
C GLN A 132 83.99 -39.67 -93.45
N ASP A 133 83.33 -39.52 -94.60
CA ASP A 133 82.16 -38.68 -94.82
C ASP A 133 80.99 -39.01 -93.86
N ALA A 134 80.89 -40.24 -93.36
CA ALA A 134 79.87 -40.66 -92.41
C ALA A 134 80.25 -40.30 -90.95
N ASN A 135 81.51 -40.46 -90.56
CA ASN A 135 82.00 -40.06 -89.23
C ASN A 135 81.86 -38.55 -89.01
N GLU A 136 82.27 -37.71 -89.97
CA GLU A 136 82.13 -36.24 -89.85
C GLU A 136 80.66 -35.80 -89.70
N LYS A 137 79.72 -36.53 -90.34
CA LYS A 137 78.26 -36.34 -90.18
C LYS A 137 77.74 -36.87 -88.82
N GLN A 138 78.43 -37.80 -88.18
CA GLN A 138 78.11 -38.31 -86.85
C GLN A 138 78.63 -37.38 -85.75
N ASP A 139 79.86 -36.88 -85.85
CA ASP A 139 80.43 -35.93 -84.89
C ASP A 139 79.66 -34.61 -84.87
N THR A 140 79.35 -34.05 -86.04
CA THR A 140 78.47 -32.86 -86.14
C THR A 140 77.01 -33.11 -85.73
N LYS A 141 76.62 -34.37 -85.47
CA LYS A 141 75.34 -34.74 -84.85
C LYS A 141 75.46 -34.88 -83.33
N LEU A 142 76.56 -35.43 -82.81
CA LEU A 142 76.86 -35.44 -81.37
C LEU A 142 77.02 -34.01 -80.83
N GLU A 143 77.75 -33.14 -81.52
CA GLU A 143 77.95 -31.74 -81.13
C GLU A 143 76.61 -30.99 -81.01
N LYS A 144 75.71 -31.18 -81.98
CA LYS A 144 74.34 -30.60 -81.95
C LYS A 144 73.49 -31.17 -80.81
N LEU A 145 73.67 -32.44 -80.44
CA LEU A 145 73.00 -33.04 -79.28
C LEU A 145 73.55 -32.49 -77.96
N GLY A 146 74.85 -32.29 -77.84
CA GLY A 146 75.47 -31.63 -76.67
C GLY A 146 75.00 -30.19 -76.49
N ALA A 147 74.98 -29.41 -77.57
CA ALA A 147 74.44 -28.04 -77.57
C ALA A 147 72.94 -27.99 -77.22
N ALA A 148 72.14 -28.96 -77.70
CA ALA A 148 70.73 -29.07 -77.35
C ALA A 148 70.51 -29.44 -75.87
N ALA A 149 71.34 -30.33 -75.31
CA ALA A 149 71.29 -30.69 -73.89
C ALA A 149 71.62 -29.48 -72.98
N LEU A 150 72.71 -28.76 -73.28
CA LEU A 150 73.07 -27.52 -72.58
C LEU A 150 71.97 -26.46 -72.67
N SER A 151 71.35 -26.28 -73.86
CA SER A 151 70.22 -25.35 -74.02
C SER A 151 68.97 -25.79 -73.25
N ALA A 152 68.76 -27.09 -73.04
CA ALA A 152 67.65 -27.60 -72.23
C ALA A 152 67.92 -27.39 -70.73
N GLU A 153 69.16 -27.62 -70.27
CA GLU A 153 69.56 -27.42 -68.87
C GLU A 153 69.49 -25.94 -68.46
N VAL A 154 69.93 -25.01 -69.31
CA VAL A 154 69.74 -23.56 -69.10
C VAL A 154 68.25 -23.23 -68.95
N LYS A 155 67.38 -23.73 -69.83
CA LYS A 155 65.93 -23.50 -69.74
C LYS A 155 65.28 -24.11 -68.50
N ILE A 156 65.76 -25.26 -68.05
CA ILE A 156 65.30 -25.88 -66.79
C ILE A 156 65.67 -24.99 -65.60
N ASN A 157 66.86 -24.37 -65.61
CA ASN A 157 67.27 -23.43 -64.57
C ASN A 157 66.46 -22.11 -64.62
N GLU A 158 66.26 -21.51 -65.81
CA GLU A 158 65.36 -20.35 -66.01
C GLU A 158 63.94 -20.63 -65.49
N ILE A 159 63.42 -21.84 -65.76
CA ILE A 159 62.11 -22.29 -65.25
C ILE A 159 62.11 -22.45 -63.72
N ASN A 160 63.16 -23.02 -63.12
CA ASN A 160 63.27 -23.18 -61.67
C ASN A 160 63.40 -21.84 -60.94
N GLU A 161 64.17 -20.89 -61.48
CA GLU A 161 64.28 -19.52 -60.99
C GLU A 161 62.94 -18.77 -61.08
N THR A 162 62.10 -19.10 -62.07
CA THR A 162 60.74 -18.55 -62.20
C THR A 162 59.72 -19.23 -61.27
N ILE A 163 59.82 -20.55 -61.06
CA ILE A 163 58.85 -21.32 -60.24
C ILE A 163 59.07 -21.10 -58.73
N SER A 164 60.32 -20.98 -58.28
CA SER A 164 60.64 -20.81 -56.85
C SER A 164 59.95 -19.59 -56.19
N PRO A 165 59.97 -18.35 -56.76
CA PRO A 165 59.23 -17.23 -56.18
C PRO A 165 57.71 -17.44 -56.23
N VAL A 166 57.17 -18.05 -57.28
CA VAL A 166 55.72 -18.36 -57.39
C VAL A 166 55.29 -19.35 -56.29
N PHE A 167 56.12 -20.34 -55.96
CA PHE A 167 55.84 -21.27 -54.85
C PHE A 167 55.85 -20.55 -53.48
N ASN A 168 56.74 -19.57 -53.30
CA ASN A 168 56.78 -18.73 -52.10
C ASN A 168 55.55 -17.81 -52.02
N GLU A 169 55.12 -17.18 -53.12
CA GLU A 169 53.90 -16.37 -53.18
C GLU A 169 52.65 -17.20 -52.86
N ILE A 170 52.51 -18.39 -53.44
CA ILE A 170 51.40 -19.32 -53.12
C ILE A 170 51.42 -19.69 -51.63
N SER A 171 52.60 -19.88 -51.05
CA SER A 171 52.77 -20.20 -49.62
C SER A 171 52.44 -19.03 -48.70
N GLN A 172 52.68 -17.78 -49.13
CA GLN A 172 52.30 -16.57 -48.41
C GLN A 172 50.79 -16.31 -48.54
N LEU A 173 50.23 -16.36 -49.75
CA LEU A 173 48.80 -16.19 -50.01
C LEU A 173 47.95 -17.19 -49.22
N LYS A 174 48.46 -18.40 -48.97
CA LYS A 174 47.81 -19.36 -48.07
C LYS A 174 47.81 -18.88 -46.61
N GLN A 175 48.94 -18.41 -46.08
CA GLN A 175 49.02 -17.87 -44.72
C GLN A 175 48.14 -16.62 -44.55
N ASP A 176 48.07 -15.77 -45.58
CA ASP A 176 47.20 -14.60 -45.60
C ASP A 176 45.72 -15.01 -45.59
N ALA A 177 45.34 -16.02 -46.39
CA ALA A 177 43.97 -16.57 -46.41
C ALA A 177 43.59 -17.24 -45.07
N ASP A 178 44.48 -18.03 -44.46
CA ASP A 178 44.28 -18.62 -43.14
C ASP A 178 44.16 -17.52 -42.06
N SER A 179 44.93 -16.43 -42.17
CA SER A 179 44.86 -15.27 -41.27
C SER A 179 43.55 -14.48 -41.42
N ILE A 180 43.11 -14.23 -42.66
CA ILE A 180 41.82 -13.59 -42.99
C ILE A 180 40.66 -14.44 -42.46
N LYS A 181 40.75 -15.77 -42.58
CA LYS A 181 39.75 -16.69 -42.02
C LYS A 181 39.63 -16.54 -40.50
N ILE A 182 40.75 -16.58 -39.77
CA ILE A 182 40.78 -16.39 -38.32
C ILE A 182 40.20 -15.02 -37.91
N GLN A 183 40.55 -13.95 -38.64
CA GLN A 183 39.98 -12.61 -38.40
C GLN A 183 38.46 -12.59 -38.66
N SER A 184 37.98 -13.23 -39.72
CA SER A 184 36.55 -13.31 -40.03
C SER A 184 35.76 -14.10 -38.97
N GLU A 185 36.32 -15.20 -38.45
CA GLU A 185 35.73 -15.98 -37.37
C GLU A 185 35.66 -15.16 -36.07
N SER A 186 36.71 -14.38 -35.75
CA SER A 186 36.69 -13.45 -34.62
C SER A 186 35.63 -12.34 -34.78
N VAL A 187 35.47 -11.77 -35.98
CA VAL A 187 34.44 -10.74 -36.25
C VAL A 187 33.03 -11.31 -36.13
N ILE A 188 32.80 -12.54 -36.61
CA ILE A 188 31.50 -13.22 -36.49
C ILE A 188 31.14 -13.43 -35.01
N LEU A 189 32.10 -13.83 -34.16
CA LEU A 189 31.88 -13.97 -32.71
C LEU A 189 31.48 -12.63 -32.07
N SER A 190 32.26 -11.56 -32.29
CA SER A 190 31.96 -10.25 -31.69
C SER A 190 30.66 -9.62 -32.22
N VAL A 191 30.24 -9.92 -33.45
CA VAL A 191 28.91 -9.52 -33.95
C VAL A 191 27.78 -10.30 -33.25
N GLY A 192 28.00 -11.58 -32.90
CA GLY A 192 27.07 -12.37 -32.10
C GLY A 192 26.95 -11.88 -30.65
N GLU A 193 28.07 -11.47 -30.05
CA GLU A 193 28.11 -10.84 -28.73
C GLU A 193 27.33 -9.52 -28.75
N LEU A 194 27.63 -8.61 -29.69
CA LEU A 194 26.92 -7.33 -29.85
C LEU A 194 25.41 -7.51 -30.12
N HIS A 195 25.00 -8.53 -30.88
CA HIS A 195 23.58 -8.84 -31.08
C HIS A 195 22.89 -9.29 -29.78
N THR A 196 23.61 -10.02 -28.93
CA THR A 196 23.13 -10.43 -27.60
C THR A 196 22.98 -9.22 -26.67
N ASP A 197 23.99 -8.33 -26.64
CA ASP A 197 23.94 -7.09 -25.85
C ASP A 197 22.80 -6.17 -26.28
N ILE A 198 22.60 -5.99 -27.60
CA ILE A 198 21.48 -5.21 -28.15
C ILE A 198 20.13 -5.80 -27.70
N SER A 199 20.01 -7.13 -27.70
CA SER A 199 18.78 -7.82 -27.26
C SER A 199 18.52 -7.63 -25.76
N ALA A 200 19.58 -7.63 -24.93
CA ALA A 200 19.49 -7.30 -23.52
C ALA A 200 19.06 -5.84 -23.29
N VAL A 201 19.67 -4.87 -23.98
CA VAL A 201 19.30 -3.45 -23.90
C VAL A 201 17.86 -3.21 -24.36
N GLN A 202 17.40 -3.87 -25.43
CA GLN A 202 15.99 -3.80 -25.86
C GLN A 202 15.02 -4.33 -24.80
N THR A 203 15.41 -5.38 -24.06
CA THR A 203 14.61 -5.92 -22.95
C THR A 203 14.54 -4.92 -21.79
N VAL A 204 15.68 -4.36 -21.37
CA VAL A 204 15.72 -3.35 -20.28
C VAL A 204 14.95 -2.08 -20.64
N ASN A 205 15.07 -1.59 -21.87
CA ASN A 205 14.31 -0.41 -22.31
C ASN A 205 12.80 -0.65 -22.22
N LYS A 206 12.33 -1.86 -22.61
CA LYS A 206 10.92 -2.20 -22.49
C LYS A 206 10.46 -2.24 -21.01
N GLU A 207 11.25 -2.84 -20.12
CA GLU A 207 10.93 -2.82 -18.69
C GLU A 207 10.87 -1.40 -18.11
N GLN A 208 11.67 -0.46 -18.64
CA GLN A 208 11.62 0.96 -18.28
C GLN A 208 10.38 1.68 -18.83
N ASP A 209 9.96 1.38 -20.07
CA ASP A 209 8.72 1.90 -20.66
C ASP A 209 7.48 1.39 -19.88
N ASP A 210 7.43 0.10 -19.57
CA ASP A 210 6.36 -0.53 -18.78
C ASP A 210 6.29 0.10 -17.36
N GLN A 211 7.43 0.34 -16.70
CA GLN A 211 7.51 1.05 -15.41
C GLN A 211 7.06 2.51 -15.51
N LEU A 212 7.39 3.20 -16.61
CA LEU A 212 7.01 4.59 -16.83
C LEU A 212 5.49 4.74 -17.05
N GLU A 213 4.84 3.79 -17.73
CA GLU A 213 3.38 3.77 -17.84
C GLU A 213 2.71 3.52 -16.48
N GLU A 214 3.24 2.62 -15.63
CA GLU A 214 2.72 2.45 -14.27
C GLU A 214 2.86 3.74 -13.44
N LEU A 215 4.03 4.40 -13.47
CA LEU A 215 4.24 5.68 -12.78
C LEU A 215 3.28 6.77 -13.28
N HIS A 216 2.95 6.82 -14.57
CA HIS A 216 1.93 7.73 -15.09
C HIS A 216 0.52 7.40 -14.55
N SER A 217 0.18 6.12 -14.45
CA SER A 217 -1.09 5.66 -13.87
C SER A 217 -1.20 6.00 -12.37
N GLN A 218 -0.15 5.73 -11.58
CA GLN A 218 -0.06 6.11 -10.17
C GLN A 218 -0.20 7.64 -9.99
N ASN A 219 0.50 8.45 -10.80
CA ASN A 219 0.39 9.92 -10.77
C ASN A 219 -0.98 10.45 -11.20
N LYS A 220 -1.75 9.70 -12.00
CA LYS A 220 -3.15 10.03 -12.32
C LYS A 220 -4.06 9.76 -11.12
N ASN A 221 -3.88 8.63 -10.44
CA ASN A 221 -4.64 8.28 -9.24
C ASN A 221 -4.36 9.23 -8.07
N ILE A 222 -3.09 9.63 -7.87
CA ILE A 222 -2.71 10.64 -6.86
C ILE A 222 -3.41 11.98 -7.12
N ARG A 223 -3.44 12.47 -8.37
CA ARG A 223 -4.15 13.71 -8.74
C ARG A 223 -5.66 13.62 -8.49
N ASN A 224 -6.29 12.49 -8.82
CA ASN A 224 -7.71 12.26 -8.52
C ASN A 224 -8.00 12.30 -7.00
N ASN A 225 -7.15 11.66 -6.19
CA ASN A 225 -7.26 11.66 -4.74
C ASN A 225 -7.08 13.08 -4.14
N ILE A 226 -6.12 13.86 -4.66
CA ILE A 226 -5.92 15.26 -4.26
C ILE A 226 -7.16 16.10 -4.57
N ASN A 227 -7.74 15.96 -5.76
CA ASN A 227 -8.95 16.69 -6.13
C ASN A 227 -10.12 16.34 -5.19
N SER A 228 -10.34 15.05 -4.89
CA SER A 228 -11.40 14.63 -3.96
C SER A 228 -11.19 15.12 -2.52
N LEU A 229 -9.93 15.30 -2.09
CA LEU A 229 -9.62 15.93 -0.80
C LEU A 229 -9.92 17.43 -0.81
N ILE A 230 -9.62 18.14 -1.91
CA ILE A 230 -9.94 19.57 -2.08
C ILE A 230 -11.47 19.79 -2.09
N GLU A 231 -12.21 18.97 -2.84
CA GLU A 231 -13.68 18.98 -2.89
C GLU A 231 -14.33 18.76 -1.51
N ARG A 232 -13.63 18.07 -0.60
CA ARG A 232 -14.07 17.85 0.79
C ARG A 232 -13.60 18.92 1.77
N ALA A 233 -12.46 19.56 1.52
CA ALA A 233 -11.91 20.61 2.38
C ALA A 233 -12.74 21.90 2.30
N ILE A 234 -13.07 22.36 1.09
CA ILE A 234 -13.82 23.60 0.85
C ILE A 234 -15.18 23.66 1.61
N PRO A 235 -16.05 22.62 1.59
CA PRO A 235 -17.28 22.64 2.39
C PRO A 235 -17.01 22.48 3.91
N ALA A 236 -15.92 21.84 4.32
CA ALA A 236 -15.55 21.74 5.74
C ALA A 236 -15.12 23.10 6.31
N ASP A 237 -14.30 23.87 5.58
CA ASP A 237 -13.90 25.23 5.97
C ASP A 237 -15.12 26.16 6.05
N ASN A 238 -16.07 26.05 5.11
CA ASN A 238 -17.34 26.78 5.17
C ASN A 238 -18.18 26.39 6.40
N ALA A 239 -18.24 25.10 6.75
CA ALA A 239 -18.95 24.65 7.96
C ALA A 239 -18.28 25.19 9.24
N ILE A 240 -16.95 25.17 9.31
CA ILE A 240 -16.17 25.77 10.41
C ILE A 240 -16.43 27.28 10.52
N TYR A 241 -16.54 27.98 9.38
CA TYR A 241 -16.88 29.40 9.37
C TYR A 241 -18.28 29.67 9.96
N GLN A 242 -19.31 28.90 9.57
CA GLN A 242 -20.67 29.08 10.13
C GLN A 242 -20.69 28.76 11.63
N LEU A 243 -20.10 27.64 12.06
CA LEU A 243 -20.00 27.28 13.49
C LEU A 243 -19.31 28.37 14.33
N LYS A 244 -18.32 29.07 13.76
CA LYS A 244 -17.64 30.21 14.41
C LYS A 244 -18.51 31.46 14.51
N GLN A 245 -19.49 31.63 13.62
CA GLN A 245 -20.45 32.73 13.67
C GLN A 245 -21.61 32.39 14.62
N ASP A 246 -22.12 31.16 14.61
CA ASP A 246 -23.11 30.67 15.57
C ASP A 246 -22.55 30.72 17.00
N SER A 247 -21.29 30.34 17.22
CA SER A 247 -20.63 30.43 18.53
C SER A 247 -20.63 31.86 19.09
N LYS A 248 -20.44 32.90 18.26
CA LYS A 248 -20.50 34.31 18.70
C LYS A 248 -21.92 34.76 19.02
N LYS A 249 -22.91 34.27 18.28
CA LYS A 249 -24.32 34.55 18.56
C LYS A 249 -24.72 33.93 19.90
N ASN A 250 -24.29 32.69 20.16
CA ASN A 250 -24.52 32.01 21.43
C ASN A 250 -23.80 32.72 22.60
N GLU A 251 -22.57 33.22 22.40
CA GLU A 251 -21.84 34.05 23.37
C GLU A 251 -22.63 35.34 23.72
N GLN A 252 -23.22 36.01 22.74
CA GLN A 252 -24.09 37.16 22.98
C GLN A 252 -25.40 36.79 23.70
N GLU A 253 -26.00 35.64 23.37
CA GLU A 253 -27.20 35.14 24.04
C GLU A 253 -26.93 34.74 25.50
N ILE A 254 -25.75 34.19 25.81
CA ILE A 254 -25.31 33.91 27.19
C ILE A 254 -25.17 35.20 27.98
N ASN A 255 -24.45 36.21 27.47
CA ASN A 255 -24.27 37.49 28.18
C ASN A 255 -25.63 38.21 28.46
N ASN A 256 -26.58 38.08 27.54
CA ASN A 256 -27.94 38.59 27.73
C ASN A 256 -28.72 37.81 28.81
N LEU A 257 -28.53 36.49 28.90
CA LEU A 257 -29.14 35.65 29.94
C LEU A 257 -28.52 35.91 31.31
N GLU A 258 -27.20 36.10 31.41
CA GLU A 258 -26.51 36.51 32.64
C GLU A 258 -27.06 37.84 33.17
N SER A 259 -27.20 38.84 32.29
CA SER A 259 -27.81 40.14 32.62
C SER A 259 -29.28 40.01 33.09
N ALA A 260 -30.04 39.07 32.53
CA ALA A 260 -31.42 38.80 32.94
C ALA A 260 -31.51 38.05 34.28
N ILE A 261 -30.52 37.23 34.62
CA ILE A 261 -30.40 36.57 35.92
C ILE A 261 -30.07 37.60 37.01
N GLU A 262 -29.11 38.50 36.77
CA GLU A 262 -28.75 39.58 37.72
C GLU A 262 -29.97 40.45 38.08
N LEU A 263 -30.74 40.91 37.08
CA LEU A 263 -32.00 41.63 37.28
C LEU A 263 -33.07 40.79 38.02
N THR A 264 -33.08 39.48 37.83
CA THR A 264 -34.01 38.57 38.53
C THR A 264 -33.64 38.45 40.01
N ASP A 265 -32.35 38.39 40.34
CA ASP A 265 -31.87 38.33 41.73
C ASP A 265 -32.04 39.67 42.46
N GLU A 266 -31.88 40.82 41.79
CA GLU A 266 -32.27 42.13 42.36
C GLU A 266 -33.77 42.18 42.71
N VAL A 267 -34.64 41.72 41.80
CA VAL A 267 -36.09 41.66 42.03
C VAL A 267 -36.44 40.70 43.17
N ASN A 268 -35.83 39.50 43.21
CA ASN A 268 -36.01 38.54 44.29
C ASN A 268 -35.60 39.13 45.65
N PHE A 269 -34.47 39.85 45.70
CA PHE A 269 -34.01 40.53 46.92
C PHE A 269 -34.97 41.63 47.37
N SER A 270 -35.48 42.45 46.43
CA SER A 270 -36.48 43.48 46.74
C SER A 270 -37.77 42.87 47.30
N GLN A 271 -38.31 41.84 46.65
CA GLN A 271 -39.50 41.12 47.11
C GLN A 271 -39.28 40.48 48.49
N GLY A 272 -38.10 39.91 48.76
CA GLY A 272 -37.75 39.39 50.07
C GLY A 272 -37.78 40.46 51.18
N ASN A 273 -37.33 41.69 50.87
CA ASN A 273 -37.39 42.82 51.80
C ASN A 273 -38.82 43.36 51.99
N GLU A 274 -39.66 43.34 50.96
CA GLU A 274 -41.09 43.68 51.09
C GLU A 274 -41.84 42.66 51.96
N ILE A 275 -41.64 41.36 51.74
CA ILE A 275 -42.24 40.29 52.53
C ILE A 275 -41.83 40.40 54.01
N GLN A 276 -40.56 40.74 54.30
CA GLN A 276 -40.12 40.99 55.68
C GLN A 276 -40.80 42.20 56.33
N GLN A 277 -41.05 43.28 55.57
CA GLN A 277 -41.78 44.45 56.06
C GLN A 277 -43.26 44.13 56.29
N GLN A 278 -43.90 43.39 55.38
CA GLN A 278 -45.27 42.89 55.55
C GLN A 278 -45.39 42.00 56.80
N GLY A 279 -44.43 41.11 57.05
CA GLY A 279 -44.38 40.27 58.25
C GLY A 279 -44.32 41.06 59.57
N LYS A 280 -43.61 42.21 59.59
CA LYS A 280 -43.60 43.15 60.73
C LYS A 280 -44.97 43.80 60.93
N MET A 281 -45.55 44.38 59.87
CA MET A 281 -46.88 45.01 59.94
C MET A 281 -47.98 44.03 60.37
N ILE A 282 -47.93 42.77 59.91
CA ILE A 282 -48.87 41.71 60.33
C ILE A 282 -48.70 41.38 61.82
N SER A 283 -47.46 41.39 62.32
CA SER A 283 -47.16 41.15 63.75
C SER A 283 -47.68 42.29 64.65
N GLU A 284 -47.54 43.53 64.20
CA GLU A 284 -48.05 44.74 64.87
C GLU A 284 -49.59 44.75 64.87
N LEU A 285 -50.23 44.53 63.72
CA LEU A 285 -51.69 44.39 63.61
C LEU A 285 -52.25 43.25 64.48
N LYS A 286 -51.49 42.15 64.64
CA LYS A 286 -51.88 41.08 65.57
C LYS A 286 -51.84 41.55 67.02
N ALA A 287 -50.80 42.28 67.44
CA ALA A 287 -50.71 42.82 68.79
C ALA A 287 -51.87 43.79 69.10
N ASP A 288 -52.21 44.67 68.15
CA ASP A 288 -53.37 45.57 68.26
C ASP A 288 -54.71 44.81 68.31
N SER A 289 -54.87 43.74 67.53
CA SER A 289 -56.05 42.87 67.57
C SER A 289 -56.19 42.15 68.93
N ASP A 290 -55.09 41.64 69.48
CA ASP A 290 -55.08 40.99 70.80
C ASP A 290 -55.34 41.99 71.94
N LYS A 291 -54.86 43.24 71.80
CA LYS A 291 -55.19 44.36 72.70
C LYS A 291 -56.66 44.75 72.60
N LEU A 292 -57.22 44.97 71.41
CA LEU A 292 -58.63 45.31 71.20
C LEU A 292 -59.55 44.21 71.75
N THR A 293 -59.17 42.95 71.60
CA THR A 293 -59.86 41.79 72.19
C THR A 293 -59.86 41.84 73.72
N THR A 294 -58.86 42.45 74.34
CA THR A 294 -58.77 42.66 75.79
C THR A 294 -59.59 43.86 76.24
N ASP A 295 -59.48 44.99 75.54
CA ASP A 295 -60.29 46.20 75.80
C ASP A 295 -61.80 45.89 75.71
N LEU A 296 -62.23 45.10 74.71
CA LEU A 296 -63.62 44.64 74.55
C LEU A 296 -64.10 43.77 75.72
N LYS A 297 -63.25 42.91 76.30
CA LYS A 297 -63.60 42.11 77.48
C LYS A 297 -63.86 43.01 78.68
N ASP A 298 -63.06 44.06 78.87
CA ASP A 298 -63.17 44.96 80.02
C ASP A 298 -64.32 45.97 79.86
N VAL A 299 -64.59 46.44 78.65
CA VAL A 299 -65.84 47.15 78.32
C VAL A 299 -67.06 46.28 78.63
N ARG A 300 -67.05 44.99 78.26
CA ARG A 300 -68.14 44.05 78.58
C ARG A 300 -68.31 43.82 80.08
N LYS A 301 -67.22 43.67 80.85
CA LYS A 301 -67.27 43.61 82.33
C LYS A 301 -67.92 44.88 82.89
N LYS A 302 -67.44 46.06 82.47
CA LYS A 302 -67.92 47.36 82.96
C LYS A 302 -69.39 47.60 82.61
N SER A 303 -69.83 47.19 81.42
CA SER A 303 -71.23 47.22 80.99
C SER A 303 -72.10 46.32 81.88
N ASN A 304 -71.68 45.07 82.14
CA ASN A 304 -72.41 44.16 83.04
C ASN A 304 -72.53 44.73 84.46
N THR A 305 -71.45 45.30 85.01
CA THR A 305 -71.48 45.97 86.33
C THR A 305 -72.44 47.17 86.32
N THR A 306 -72.43 47.99 85.28
CA THR A 306 -73.34 49.15 85.14
C THR A 306 -74.80 48.70 85.10
N THR A 307 -75.12 47.66 84.33
CA THR A 307 -76.46 47.07 84.28
C THR A 307 -76.89 46.50 85.64
N ASN A 308 -75.99 45.81 86.35
CA ASN A 308 -76.27 45.28 87.69
C ASN A 308 -76.53 46.38 88.72
N VAL A 309 -75.78 47.50 88.67
CA VAL A 309 -76.01 48.67 89.52
C VAL A 309 -77.34 49.35 89.16
N ALA A 310 -77.66 49.53 87.88
CA ALA A 310 -78.95 50.08 87.46
C ALA A 310 -80.13 49.22 87.95
N ASN A 311 -80.01 47.89 87.87
CA ASN A 311 -81.00 46.95 88.37
C ASN A 311 -81.08 46.88 89.91
N ALA A 312 -80.00 47.18 90.64
CA ALA A 312 -80.02 47.37 92.08
C ALA A 312 -80.76 48.67 92.44
N ASN A 313 -80.31 49.79 91.89
CA ASN A 313 -80.89 51.12 92.10
C ASN A 313 -82.39 51.15 91.78
N ARG A 314 -82.83 50.50 90.69
CA ARG A 314 -84.26 50.39 90.37
C ARG A 314 -85.04 49.69 91.47
N ARG A 315 -84.59 48.52 91.94
CA ARG A 315 -85.26 47.77 93.02
C ARG A 315 -85.28 48.55 94.34
N ASP A 316 -84.29 49.39 94.61
CA ASP A 316 -84.26 50.23 95.79
C ASP A 316 -85.16 51.48 95.65
N ILE A 317 -85.30 52.05 94.45
CA ILE A 317 -86.32 53.05 94.11
C ILE A 317 -87.72 52.46 94.28
N ASP A 318 -87.98 51.26 93.76
CA ASP A 318 -89.27 50.57 93.88
C ASP A 318 -89.64 50.35 95.37
N LYS A 319 -88.69 49.89 96.20
CA LYS A 319 -88.86 49.80 97.67
C LYS A 319 -89.11 51.16 98.32
N HIS A 320 -88.45 52.22 97.87
CA HIS A 320 -88.59 53.57 98.43
C HIS A 320 -89.95 54.18 98.08
N ALA A 321 -90.47 53.95 96.87
CA ALA A 321 -91.84 54.30 96.51
C ALA A 321 -92.85 53.64 97.46
N THR A 322 -92.78 52.31 97.64
CA THR A 322 -93.68 51.58 98.56
C THR A 322 -93.59 52.10 100.01
N LYS A 323 -92.40 52.51 100.48
CA LYS A 323 -92.25 53.16 101.80
C LYS A 323 -92.87 54.55 101.85
N ILE A 324 -92.76 55.34 100.79
CA ILE A 324 -93.36 56.68 100.68
C ILE A 324 -94.89 56.58 100.65
N ASP A 325 -95.45 55.63 99.88
CA ASP A 325 -96.88 55.37 99.83
C ASP A 325 -97.42 54.99 101.22
N LYS A 326 -96.74 54.07 101.92
CA LYS A 326 -97.10 53.70 103.29
C LYS A 326 -96.99 54.90 104.24
N ASN A 327 -95.88 55.62 104.24
CA ASN A 327 -95.70 56.80 105.10
C ASN A 327 -96.78 57.86 104.82
N THR A 328 -97.25 58.00 103.58
CA THR A 328 -98.32 58.92 103.20
C THR A 328 -99.67 58.48 103.80
N LEU A 329 -99.98 57.18 103.77
CA LEU A 329 -101.16 56.62 104.45
C LEU A 329 -101.08 56.78 105.97
N ASP A 330 -99.92 56.48 106.58
CA ASP A 330 -99.70 56.63 108.02
C ASP A 330 -99.82 58.11 108.44
N ILE A 331 -99.32 59.06 107.63
CA ILE A 331 -99.51 60.51 107.86
C ILE A 331 -100.98 60.92 107.72
N LEU A 332 -101.70 60.44 106.72
CA LEU A 332 -103.14 60.72 106.55
C LEU A 332 -103.94 60.21 107.74
N LYS A 333 -103.64 59.00 108.23
CA LYS A 333 -104.24 58.46 109.44
C LYS A 333 -103.89 59.31 110.67
N ASN A 334 -102.61 59.60 110.91
CA ASN A 334 -102.20 60.43 112.04
C ASN A 334 -102.87 61.82 112.04
N ARG A 335 -103.15 62.41 110.86
CA ARG A 335 -103.91 63.66 110.74
C ARG A 335 -105.42 63.51 111.02
N GLN A 336 -105.99 62.32 110.82
CA GLN A 336 -107.35 62.00 111.25
C GLN A 336 -107.41 61.77 112.76
N ASP A 337 -106.49 60.96 113.30
CA ASP A 337 -106.40 60.65 114.72
C ASP A 337 -106.16 61.94 115.56
N LEU A 338 -105.27 62.84 115.10
CA LEU A 338 -105.07 64.17 115.71
C LEU A 338 -106.31 65.06 115.67
N ARG A 339 -107.14 64.99 114.62
CA ARG A 339 -108.40 65.73 114.53
C ARG A 339 -109.49 65.16 115.45
N SER A 340 -109.47 63.86 115.75
CA SER A 340 -110.28 63.32 116.84
C SER A 340 -109.82 63.94 118.14
N LEU A 341 -108.52 63.79 118.46
CA LEU A 341 -107.93 64.28 119.70
C LEU A 341 -108.12 65.79 119.92
N GLU A 342 -108.10 66.61 118.87
CA GLU A 342 -108.40 68.05 118.93
C GLU A 342 -109.85 68.33 119.33
N ASN A 343 -110.83 67.55 118.83
CA ASN A 343 -112.22 67.65 119.25
C ASN A 343 -112.43 67.08 120.65
N ASP A 344 -111.83 65.93 120.96
CA ASP A 344 -111.91 65.26 122.26
C ASP A 344 -111.33 66.16 123.38
N LEU A 345 -110.22 66.87 123.10
CA LEU A 345 -109.64 67.87 123.99
C LEU A 345 -110.50 69.13 124.10
N ARG A 346 -111.13 69.59 123.01
CA ARG A 346 -112.04 70.74 123.09
C ARG A 346 -113.28 70.41 123.94
N GLU A 347 -113.91 69.25 123.72
CA GLU A 347 -115.03 68.77 124.53
C GLU A 347 -114.62 68.57 126.00
N THR A 348 -113.40 68.09 126.26
CA THR A 348 -112.86 67.97 127.62
C THR A 348 -112.64 69.35 128.29
N ASN A 349 -112.12 70.34 127.55
CA ASN A 349 -111.95 71.70 128.06
C ASN A 349 -113.29 72.41 128.26
N GLU A 350 -114.26 72.24 127.35
CA GLU A 350 -115.63 72.75 127.51
C GLU A 350 -116.27 72.17 128.77
N ARG A 351 -116.17 70.85 129.01
CA ARG A 351 -116.61 70.20 130.26
C ARG A 351 -115.88 70.71 131.50
N LEU A 352 -114.58 70.97 131.41
CA LEU A 352 -113.79 71.54 132.52
C LEU A 352 -114.28 72.95 132.86
N ASP A 353 -114.41 73.83 131.87
CA ASP A 353 -114.86 75.20 132.04
C ASP A 353 -116.32 75.25 132.54
N ASN A 354 -117.19 74.35 132.05
CA ASN A 354 -118.54 74.14 132.57
C ASN A 354 -118.49 73.74 134.06
N GLY A 355 -117.70 72.72 134.42
CA GLY A 355 -117.54 72.27 135.81
C GLY A 355 -116.97 73.36 136.75
N LEU A 356 -116.04 74.18 136.27
CA LEU A 356 -115.46 75.27 137.04
C LEU A 356 -116.42 76.46 137.18
N ALA A 357 -117.15 76.85 136.13
CA ALA A 357 -118.19 77.86 136.20
C ALA A 357 -119.34 77.42 137.13
N ALA A 358 -119.75 76.15 137.05
CA ALA A 358 -120.74 75.55 137.93
C ALA A 358 -120.27 75.52 139.39
N SER A 359 -119.02 75.15 139.64
CA SER A 359 -118.39 75.22 140.96
C SER A 359 -118.37 76.65 141.51
N ALA A 360 -118.01 77.65 140.69
CA ALA A 360 -118.04 79.06 141.09
C ALA A 360 -119.46 79.51 141.47
N ALA A 361 -120.47 79.12 140.69
CA ALA A 361 -121.88 79.40 140.98
C ALA A 361 -122.33 78.75 142.30
N LEU A 362 -122.00 77.48 142.52
CA LEU A 362 -122.33 76.72 143.75
C LEU A 362 -121.65 77.27 145.01
N ASN A 363 -120.46 77.86 144.86
CA ASN A 363 -119.78 78.59 145.93
C ASN A 363 -120.45 79.95 146.20
N GLY A 364 -120.84 80.68 145.14
CA GLY A 364 -121.56 81.96 145.23
C GLY A 364 -122.97 81.89 145.84
N LEU A 365 -123.56 80.69 145.98
CA LEU A 365 -124.80 80.50 146.74
C LEU A 365 -124.60 80.94 148.20
N PHE A 366 -125.27 82.01 148.62
CA PHE A 366 -125.17 82.56 149.98
C PHE A 366 -125.47 81.53 151.07
N GLN A 367 -124.80 81.68 152.22
CA GLN A 367 -125.11 80.87 153.39
C GLN A 367 -126.38 81.39 154.09
N PRO A 368 -127.21 80.51 154.67
CA PRO A 368 -128.44 80.92 155.35
C PRO A 368 -128.13 81.74 156.61
N TYR A 369 -128.39 83.05 156.57
CA TYR A 369 -128.19 83.95 157.72
C TYR A 369 -129.29 83.81 158.79
N GLY A 370 -130.54 83.57 158.36
CA GLY A 370 -131.69 83.48 159.27
C GLY A 370 -131.81 82.11 159.92
N VAL A 371 -131.61 82.04 161.24
CA VAL A 371 -131.90 80.86 162.07
C VAL A 371 -133.37 80.46 161.95
N GLY A 372 -133.63 79.14 161.85
CA GLY A 372 -134.98 78.57 161.78
C GLY A 372 -135.71 78.83 160.46
N LYS A 373 -135.03 79.29 159.41
CA LYS A 373 -135.62 79.66 158.12
C LYS A 373 -134.95 78.94 156.96
N LEU A 374 -135.77 78.45 156.03
CA LEU A 374 -135.30 77.99 154.73
C LEU A 374 -134.92 79.20 153.87
N ASN A 375 -133.70 79.20 153.35
CA ASN A 375 -133.20 80.19 152.42
C ASN A 375 -133.09 79.52 151.05
N ILE A 376 -133.80 80.02 150.06
CA ILE A 376 -133.61 79.63 148.66
C ILE A 376 -132.66 80.65 148.05
N THR A 377 -131.54 80.17 147.51
CA THR A 377 -130.48 80.98 146.93
C THR A 377 -130.31 80.60 145.47
N ALA A 378 -130.21 81.62 144.61
CA ALA A 378 -129.73 81.47 143.25
C ALA A 378 -128.44 82.28 143.12
N ALA A 379 -127.46 81.74 142.40
CA ALA A 379 -126.19 82.40 142.13
C ALA A 379 -125.75 82.09 140.71
N MET A 380 -125.10 83.05 140.06
CA MET A 380 -124.44 82.85 138.79
C MET A 380 -122.94 82.84 138.99
N GLY A 381 -122.26 81.95 138.28
CA GLY A 381 -120.80 81.82 138.27
C GLY A 381 -120.29 81.80 136.85
N GLY A 382 -119.09 82.33 136.65
CA GLY A 382 -118.41 82.30 135.37
C GLY A 382 -116.99 81.78 135.53
N TYR A 383 -116.52 81.04 134.52
CA TYR A 383 -115.13 80.68 134.36
C TYR A 383 -114.79 80.77 132.88
N GLN A 384 -113.73 81.51 132.55
CA GLN A 384 -113.42 81.93 131.17
C GLN A 384 -114.65 82.55 130.48
N SER A 385 -115.03 82.06 129.28
CA SER A 385 -116.23 82.52 128.57
C SER A 385 -117.52 81.80 129.00
N THR A 386 -117.40 80.80 129.86
CA THR A 386 -118.48 79.90 130.26
C THR A 386 -119.22 80.41 131.48
N GLN A 387 -120.55 80.34 131.45
CA GLN A 387 -121.44 80.77 132.53
C GLN A 387 -122.31 79.60 133.00
N ALA A 388 -122.54 79.54 134.30
CA ALA A 388 -123.39 78.56 134.95
C ALA A 388 -124.33 79.23 135.95
N VAL A 389 -125.53 78.66 136.08
CA VAL A 389 -126.52 79.08 137.08
C VAL A 389 -126.66 77.99 138.12
N ALA A 390 -126.34 78.34 139.37
CA ALA A 390 -126.60 77.53 140.54
C ALA A 390 -127.93 77.93 141.18
N VAL A 391 -128.71 76.92 141.57
CA VAL A 391 -129.82 77.06 142.49
C VAL A 391 -129.59 76.12 143.67
N GLY A 392 -129.81 76.61 144.88
CA GLY A 392 -129.56 75.84 146.09
C GLY A 392 -130.37 76.31 147.27
N THR A 393 -130.52 75.41 148.23
CA THR A 393 -131.29 75.64 149.44
C THR A 393 -130.39 75.51 150.66
N GLY A 394 -130.55 76.43 151.60
CA GLY A 394 -129.81 76.46 152.86
C GLY A 394 -130.77 76.53 154.05
N TYR A 395 -130.48 75.77 155.10
CA TYR A 395 -131.22 75.82 156.36
C TYR A 395 -130.26 75.95 157.52
N ARG A 396 -130.44 76.98 158.36
CA ARG A 396 -129.66 77.20 159.58
C ARG A 396 -130.51 76.76 160.77
N PHE A 397 -130.16 75.62 161.35
CA PHE A 397 -130.94 74.96 162.40
C PHE A 397 -130.90 75.77 163.72
N ASN A 398 -129.72 76.29 164.06
CA ASN A 398 -129.46 77.18 165.18
C ASN A 398 -128.27 78.10 164.84
N GLU A 399 -127.80 78.92 165.78
CA GLU A 399 -126.65 79.80 165.55
C GLU A 399 -125.33 79.04 165.30
N ASN A 400 -125.26 77.74 165.58
CA ASN A 400 -124.05 76.93 165.48
C ASN A 400 -124.03 75.95 164.29
N ILE A 401 -125.16 75.68 163.63
CA ILE A 401 -125.32 74.59 162.65
C ILE A 401 -126.12 75.05 161.43
N ALA A 402 -125.50 75.00 160.25
CA ALA A 402 -126.16 75.22 158.97
C ALA A 402 -125.84 74.12 157.95
N VAL A 403 -126.78 73.85 157.05
CA VAL A 403 -126.59 73.04 155.84
C VAL A 403 -126.89 73.88 154.61
N LYS A 404 -126.14 73.66 153.52
CA LYS A 404 -126.39 74.21 152.18
C LYS A 404 -126.27 73.08 151.16
N THR A 405 -127.22 72.96 150.24
CA THR A 405 -127.14 72.06 149.08
C THR A 405 -127.45 72.83 147.81
N GLY A 406 -126.84 72.47 146.69
CA GLY A 406 -126.97 73.19 145.44
C GLY A 406 -126.78 72.31 144.21
N VAL A 407 -127.48 72.65 143.14
CA VAL A 407 -127.28 72.12 141.79
C VAL A 407 -127.01 73.27 140.85
N ALA A 408 -126.09 73.07 139.91
CA ALA A 408 -125.72 74.05 138.91
C ALA A 408 -125.77 73.46 137.51
N TYR A 409 -126.36 74.22 136.61
CA TYR A 409 -126.52 73.89 135.21
C TYR A 409 -125.70 74.84 134.36
N THR A 410 -125.01 74.29 133.36
CA THR A 410 -124.23 75.04 132.38
C THR A 410 -124.94 75.04 131.03
N GLY A 411 -124.53 75.92 130.12
CA GLY A 411 -125.14 76.02 128.78
C GLY A 411 -125.01 74.75 127.92
N SER A 412 -124.04 73.87 128.23
CA SER A 412 -123.69 72.69 127.41
C SER A 412 -124.24 71.38 127.97
N ASN A 413 -125.33 71.42 128.75
CA ASN A 413 -125.94 70.29 129.47
C ASN A 413 -125.09 69.63 130.58
N ASP A 414 -123.85 70.06 130.86
CA ASP A 414 -123.12 69.56 132.03
C ASP A 414 -123.76 70.08 133.34
N VAL A 415 -123.92 69.17 134.30
CA VAL A 415 -124.58 69.42 135.59
C VAL A 415 -123.62 69.11 136.73
N MET A 416 -123.50 70.03 137.68
CA MET A 416 -122.73 69.85 138.91
C MET A 416 -123.64 69.98 140.13
N TYR A 417 -123.28 69.33 141.24
CA TYR A 417 -123.98 69.46 142.51
C TYR A 417 -122.98 69.57 143.67
N ASN A 418 -123.38 70.24 144.75
CA ASN A 418 -122.64 70.23 146.01
C ASN A 418 -123.58 70.14 147.22
N MET A 419 -123.03 69.67 148.33
CA MET A 419 -123.66 69.77 149.65
C MET A 419 -122.58 70.05 150.68
N ALA A 420 -122.85 70.97 151.60
CA ALA A 420 -121.92 71.45 152.61
C ALA A 420 -122.66 71.63 153.94
N PHE A 421 -121.93 71.39 155.03
CA PHE A 421 -122.37 71.65 156.39
C PHE A 421 -121.38 72.62 157.04
N ASN A 422 -121.91 73.58 157.79
CA ASN A 422 -121.12 74.56 158.52
C ASN A 422 -121.42 74.41 160.02
N LEU A 423 -120.36 74.37 160.82
CA LEU A 423 -120.40 74.18 162.26
C LEU A 423 -119.54 75.27 162.91
N GLU A 424 -120.17 76.10 163.74
CA GLU A 424 -119.54 77.19 164.49
C GLU A 424 -119.62 76.86 165.99
N TRP A 425 -118.55 77.08 166.75
CA TRP A 425 -118.41 76.66 168.16
C TRP A 425 -117.74 77.73 169.04
#